data_AF-A0A2T2SKL6-F1
#
_entry.id   AF-A0A2T2SKL6-F1
#
_cell.length_a   1.000
_cell.length_b   1.000
_cell.length_c   1.000
_cell.angle_alpha   90.00
_cell.angle_beta   90.00
_cell.angle_gamma   90.00
#
_symmetry.space_group_name_H-M   'P 1'
#
loop_
_entity.id
_entity.type
_entity.pdbx_description
1 polymer ?
#
loop_
_entity_poly.entity_id
_entity_poly.type
_entity_poly.pdbx_seq_one_letter_code
_entity_poly.pdbx_strand_id
1 'polypeptide(L)' 'DEPGVIHDFTEHLLEADINIKDIELQTIREGTGGTFRLAFKDASDAEAAASVLSEAGYEARRP' A
#
# COMPACT_ATOMS: atom_id res chain seq x y z
N ASP A 1 -4.65 -2.26 12.33
CA ASP A 1 -6.02 -1.86 11.95
C ASP A 1 -6.42 -0.77 12.93
N GLU A 2 -5.89 0.42 12.68
CA GLU A 2 -5.94 1.56 13.59
C GLU A 2 -6.33 2.80 12.78
N PRO A 3 -6.98 3.80 13.39
CA PRO A 3 -7.25 5.07 12.73
C PRO A 3 -5.97 5.69 12.17
N GLY A 4 -6.03 6.18 10.93
CA GLY A 4 -4.93 6.90 10.29
C GLY A 4 -4.04 6.07 9.35
N VAL A 5 -4.11 4.73 9.39
CA VAL A 5 -3.27 3.88 8.53
C VAL A 5 -3.43 4.21 7.04
N ILE A 6 -4.64 4.48 6.58
CA ILE A 6 -4.87 4.86 5.17
C ILE A 6 -4.17 6.16 4.83
N HIS A 7 -4.33 7.19 5.66
CA HIS A 7 -3.65 8.47 5.46
C HIS A 7 -2.14 8.27 5.40
N ASP A 8 -1.59 7.58 6.39
CA ASP A 8 -0.15 7.38 6.56
C ASP A 8 0.49 6.73 5.34
N PHE A 9 0.04 5.54 4.88
CA PHE A 9 0.66 4.93 3.69
C PHE A 9 0.41 5.73 2.40
N THR A 10 -0.74 6.43 2.28
CA THR A 10 -1.00 7.25 1.09
C THR A 10 -0.15 8.51 1.02
N GLU A 11 0.26 9.06 2.18
CA GLU A 11 1.17 10.21 2.26
C GLU A 11 2.54 9.86 1.67
N HIS A 12 3.10 8.70 2.02
CA HIS A 12 4.36 8.22 1.45
C HIS A 12 4.29 8.05 -0.08
N LEU A 13 3.16 7.55 -0.60
CA LEU A 13 2.96 7.41 -2.05
C LEU A 13 2.78 8.75 -2.75
N LEU A 14 2.14 9.73 -2.10
CA LEU A 14 2.02 11.10 -2.59
C LEU A 14 3.39 11.79 -2.68
N GLU A 15 4.22 11.68 -1.63
CA GLU A 15 5.56 12.25 -1.61
C GLU A 15 6.47 11.68 -2.70
N ALA A 16 6.23 10.42 -3.09
CA ALA A 16 6.92 9.75 -4.20
C ALA A 16 6.30 10.03 -5.59
N ASP A 17 5.24 10.85 -5.68
CA ASP A 17 4.48 11.14 -6.91
C ASP A 17 3.89 9.87 -7.58
N ILE A 18 3.46 8.89 -6.77
CA ILE A 18 2.91 7.62 -7.24
C ILE A 18 1.38 7.63 -7.15
N ASN A 19 0.71 7.53 -8.31
CA ASN A 19 -0.74 7.52 -8.36
C ASN A 19 -1.34 6.11 -8.21
N ILE A 20 -2.12 5.89 -7.15
CA ILE A 20 -2.98 4.71 -6.97
C ILE A 20 -4.14 4.73 -7.98
N LYS A 21 -4.42 3.59 -8.62
CA LYS A 21 -5.57 3.41 -9.53
C LYS A 21 -6.75 2.72 -8.88
N ASP A 22 -6.47 1.79 -7.97
CA ASP A 22 -7.48 1.11 -7.18
C ASP A 22 -6.92 0.70 -5.82
N ILE A 23 -7.80 0.59 -4.84
CA ILE A 23 -7.46 0.17 -3.48
C ILE A 23 -8.56 -0.74 -2.93
N GLU A 24 -8.14 -1.89 -2.42
CA GLU A 24 -9.05 -2.88 -1.83
C GLU A 24 -8.49 -3.39 -0.50
N LEU A 25 -9.31 -3.43 0.55
CA LEU A 25 -8.98 -4.13 1.79
C LEU A 25 -9.33 -5.61 1.66
N GLN A 26 -8.32 -6.47 1.55
CA GLN A 26 -8.48 -7.91 1.59
C GLN A 26 -8.46 -8.37 3.05
N THR A 27 -9.62 -8.81 3.56
CA THR A 27 -9.72 -9.36 4.92
C THR A 27 -9.34 -10.84 4.94
N ILE A 28 -8.42 -11.22 5.83
CA ILE A 28 -8.20 -12.62 6.19
C ILE A 28 -8.97 -12.85 7.50
N ARG A 29 -9.81 -13.88 7.57
CA ARG A 29 -10.60 -14.16 8.77
C ARG A 29 -9.68 -14.56 9.94
N GLU A 30 -10.08 -14.08 11.12
CA GLU A 30 -9.54 -14.30 12.48
C GLU A 30 -8.17 -13.67 12.83
N GLY A 31 -8.22 -12.56 13.58
CA GLY A 31 -7.15 -12.13 14.50
C GLY A 31 -6.03 -11.27 13.91
N THR A 32 -5.83 -11.29 12.60
CA THR A 32 -4.89 -10.41 11.88
C THR A 32 -5.65 -9.40 11.05
N GLY A 33 -5.26 -8.12 11.12
CA GLY A 33 -5.83 -7.07 10.26
C GLY A 33 -5.78 -7.43 8.76
N GLY A 34 -6.54 -6.72 7.95
CA GLY A 34 -6.56 -6.95 6.49
C GLY A 34 -5.29 -6.45 5.80
N THR A 35 -5.07 -6.96 4.58
CA THR A 35 -4.01 -6.50 3.68
C THR A 35 -4.63 -5.57 2.64
N PHE A 36 -4.03 -4.40 2.40
CA PHE A 36 -4.43 -3.58 1.27
C PHE A 36 -3.79 -4.11 -0.01
N ARG A 37 -4.63 -4.31 -1.04
CA ARG A 37 -4.18 -4.52 -2.42
C ARG A 37 -4.31 -3.20 -3.15
N LEU A 38 -3.20 -2.72 -3.68
CA LEU A 38 -3.12 -1.50 -4.47
C LEU A 38 -2.91 -1.86 -5.94
N ALA A 39 -3.66 -1.22 -6.82
CA ALA A 39 -3.44 -1.31 -8.26
C ALA A 39 -2.82 -0.01 -8.77
N PHE A 40 -1.87 -0.15 -9.68
CA PHE A 40 -1.17 0.96 -10.32
C PHE A 40 -1.33 0.86 -11.83
N LYS A 41 -0.97 1.95 -12.51
CA LYS A 41 -1.08 2.01 -13.98
C LYS A 41 -0.09 1.04 -14.63
N ASP A 42 1.16 1.09 -14.20
CA ASP A 42 2.28 0.42 -14.84
C ASP A 42 3.10 -0.38 -13.81
N ALA A 43 3.88 -1.36 -14.27
CA ALA A 43 4.73 -2.20 -13.42
C ALA A 43 5.74 -1.37 -12.60
N SER A 44 6.36 -0.36 -13.21
CA SER A 44 7.33 0.51 -12.53
C SER A 44 6.75 1.17 -11.29
N ASP A 45 5.50 1.63 -11.36
CA ASP A 45 4.82 2.29 -10.24
C ASP A 45 4.55 1.30 -9.11
N ALA A 46 4.18 0.06 -9.44
CA ALA A 46 3.98 -1.00 -8.44
C ALA A 46 5.30 -1.42 -7.76
N GLU A 47 6.41 -1.48 -8.51
CA GLU A 47 7.75 -1.72 -7.95
C GLU A 47 8.18 -0.57 -7.03
N ALA A 48 8.04 0.67 -7.49
CA ALA A 48 8.40 1.86 -6.72
C ALA A 48 7.55 1.97 -5.44
N ALA A 49 6.24 1.74 -5.53
CA ALA A 49 5.34 1.75 -4.38
C ALA A 49 5.74 0.69 -3.34
N ALA A 50 6.10 -0.52 -3.78
CA ALA A 50 6.56 -1.57 -2.87
C ALA A 50 7.85 -1.16 -2.14
N SER A 51 8.80 -0.49 -2.81
CA SER A 51 10.03 0.03 -2.18
C SER A 51 9.70 1.13 -1.17
N VAL A 52 8.95 2.16 -1.58
CA VAL A 52 8.58 3.31 -0.74
C VAL A 52 7.86 2.86 0.53
N LEU A 53 6.88 1.96 0.40
CA LEU A 53 6.15 1.44 1.54
C LEU A 53 7.01 0.56 2.45
N SER A 54 7.93 -0.24 1.88
CA SER A 54 8.87 -1.04 2.68
C SER A 54 9.85 -0.15 3.46
N GLU A 55 10.35 0.92 2.85
CA GLU A 55 11.21 1.91 3.49
C GLU A 55 10.49 2.67 4.61
N ALA A 56 9.17 2.90 4.44
CA ALA A 56 8.28 3.46 5.46
C ALA A 56 7.90 2.47 6.58
N GLY A 57 8.38 1.22 6.53
CA GLY A 57 8.16 0.21 7.56
C GLY A 57 6.92 -0.67 7.38
N TYR A 58 6.25 -0.60 6.23
CA TYR A 58 5.14 -1.49 5.88
C TYR A 58 5.65 -2.82 5.30
N GLU A 59 4.93 -3.92 5.56
CA GLU A 59 5.15 -5.18 4.83
C GLU A 59 4.51 -5.10 3.44
N ALA A 60 5.25 -4.54 2.47
CA ALA A 60 4.81 -4.44 1.09
C ALA A 60 5.49 -5.48 0.19
N ARG A 61 4.72 -6.13 -0.67
CA ARG A 61 5.24 -7.09 -1.65
C ARG A 61 4.52 -6.96 -2.99
N ARG A 62 5.26 -7.21 -4.06
CA ARG A 62 4.70 -7.38 -5.40
C ARG A 62 4.58 -8.87 -5.71
N PRO A 63 3.36 -9.41 -5.98
CA PRO A 63 3.16 -10.79 -6.39
C PRO A 63 3.58 -11.05 -7.85
#